data_AF-A0A381ZPM6-F1
#
_entry.id   AF-A0A381ZPM6-F1
#
_cell.length_a   1.000
_cell.length_b   1.000
_cell.length_c   1.000
_cell.angle_alpha   90.00
_cell.angle_beta   90.00
_cell.angle_gamma   90.00
#
_symmetry.space_group_name_H-M   'P 1'
#
loop_
_entity.id
_entity.type
_entity.pdbx_description
1 polymer ?
#
loop_
_entity_poly.entity_id
_entity_poly.type
_entity_poly.pdbx_seq_one_letter_code
_entity_poly.pdbx_strand_id
1 'polypeptide(L)'
;VNDANKILPIVIKKFNYAKKAKAEVMKMEQQLTSEITPTTSLEEYTIIKRKLNSSITKFYQSIEDLENTGVSLKGLDEGLLDFPAKRFDEEIWLCW
;
A
#
# COMPACT_ATOMS: atom_id res chain seq x y z
N VAL A 1 -19.73 -16.08 -9.55
CA VAL A 1 -19.89 -15.33 -8.27
C VAL A 1 -19.16 -16.01 -7.10
N ASN A 2 -19.01 -17.34 -7.05
CA ASN A 2 -18.43 -18.03 -5.87
C ASN A 2 -16.92 -17.82 -5.62
N ASP A 3 -16.11 -17.44 -6.60
CA ASP A 3 -14.66 -17.31 -6.38
C ASP A 3 -14.23 -15.93 -5.89
N ALA A 4 -14.89 -14.84 -6.33
CA ALA A 4 -14.62 -13.48 -5.82
C ALA A 4 -14.87 -13.37 -4.31
N ASN A 5 -15.96 -13.98 -3.81
CA ASN A 5 -16.28 -13.99 -2.37
C ASN A 5 -15.25 -14.75 -1.52
N LYS A 6 -14.49 -15.69 -2.11
CA LYS A 6 -13.43 -16.42 -1.40
C LYS A 6 -12.16 -15.58 -1.26
N ILE A 7 -11.87 -14.70 -2.22
CA ILE A 7 -10.65 -13.86 -2.18
C ILE A 7 -10.86 -12.60 -1.34
N LEU A 8 -12.11 -12.11 -1.23
CA LEU A 8 -12.45 -10.87 -0.52
C LEU A 8 -11.79 -10.74 0.86
N PRO A 9 -11.81 -11.75 1.76
CA PRO A 9 -11.15 -11.63 3.06
C PRO A 9 -9.65 -11.39 2.95
N ILE A 10 -8.99 -12.01 1.97
CA ILE A 10 -7.55 -11.86 1.72
C ILE A 10 -7.25 -10.47 1.15
N VAL A 11 -8.06 -10.03 0.19
CA VAL A 11 -7.96 -8.68 -0.42
C VAL A 11 -8.13 -7.61 0.66
N ILE A 12 -9.18 -7.69 1.48
CA ILE A 12 -9.43 -6.75 2.58
C ILE A 12 -8.26 -6.72 3.56
N LYS A 13 -7.70 -7.89 3.91
CA LYS A 13 -6.54 -7.96 4.80
C LYS A 13 -5.31 -7.28 4.19
N LYS A 14 -5.01 -7.54 2.92
CA LYS A 14 -3.87 -6.95 2.20
C LYS A 14 -4.06 -5.45 1.98
N PHE A 15 -5.26 -5.02 1.63
CA PHE A 15 -5.60 -3.60 1.49
C PHE A 15 -5.39 -2.83 2.80
N ASN A 16 -5.92 -3.37 3.91
CA ASN A 16 -5.71 -2.76 5.24
C ASN A 16 -4.24 -2.72 5.65
N TYR A 17 -3.46 -3.73 5.25
CA TYR A 17 -2.02 -3.72 5.47
C TYR A 17 -1.33 -2.62 4.64
N ALA A 18 -1.67 -2.48 3.35
CA ALA A 18 -1.15 -1.42 2.51
C ALA A 18 -1.47 -0.01 3.05
N LYS A 19 -2.71 0.18 3.55
CA LYS A 19 -3.13 1.44 4.18
C LYS A 19 -2.30 1.75 5.44
N LYS A 20 -2.01 0.75 6.27
CA LYS A 20 -1.12 0.90 7.43
C LYS A 20 0.31 1.23 7.02
N ALA A 21 0.85 0.51 6.03
CA ALA A 21 2.20 0.76 5.52
C ALA A 21 2.35 2.19 4.96
N LYS A 22 1.34 2.71 4.25
CA LYS A 22 1.29 4.11 3.83
C LYS A 22 1.33 5.09 5.01
N ALA A 23 0.52 4.84 6.04
CA ALA A 23 0.50 5.69 7.23
C ALA A 23 1.85 5.69 7.98
N GLU A 24 2.55 4.55 8.01
CA GLU A 24 3.90 4.46 8.56
C GLU A 24 4.91 5.28 7.76
N VAL A 25 4.87 5.23 6.43
CA VAL A 25 5.70 6.06 5.55
C VAL A 25 5.45 7.55 5.84
N MET A 26 4.19 7.98 5.83
CA MET A 26 3.82 9.38 6.11
C MET A 26 4.32 9.85 7.49
N LYS A 27 4.20 9.00 8.51
CA LYS A 27 4.73 9.30 9.84
C LYS A 27 6.25 9.48 9.82
N MET A 28 6.98 8.59 9.15
CA MET A 28 8.44 8.69 9.05
C MET A 28 8.91 9.87 8.21
N GLU A 29 8.19 10.25 7.16
CA GLU A 29 8.47 11.48 6.39
C GLU A 29 8.26 12.72 7.25
N GLN A 30 7.19 12.75 8.04
CA GLN A 30 6.93 13.85 8.97
C GLN A 30 8.02 13.95 10.05
N GLN A 31 8.46 12.81 10.59
CA GLN A 31 9.58 12.75 11.53
C GLN A 31 10.87 13.25 10.87
N LEU A 32 11.20 12.81 9.67
CA LEU A 32 12.38 13.28 8.93
C LEU A 32 12.34 14.81 8.75
N THR A 33 11.18 15.35 8.39
CA THR A 33 11.01 16.80 8.15
C THR A 33 11.08 17.62 9.45
N SER A 34 10.66 17.04 10.58
CA SER A 34 10.54 17.74 11.86
C SER A 34 11.75 17.55 12.79
N GLU A 35 12.43 16.40 12.72
CA GLU A 35 13.55 16.01 13.57
C GLU A 35 14.92 16.41 12.96
N ILE A 36 14.99 16.63 11.65
CA ILE A 36 16.20 17.18 11.04
C ILE A 36 16.27 18.68 11.34
N THR A 37 17.26 19.03 12.14
CA THR A 37 17.63 20.40 12.44
C THR A 37 19.00 20.70 11.81
N PRO A 38 19.42 21.97 11.73
CA PRO A 38 20.76 22.33 11.25
C PRO A 38 21.90 21.69 12.06
N THR A 39 21.62 21.18 13.27
CA THR A 39 22.58 20.50 14.15
C THR A 39 22.54 18.97 14.03
N THR A 40 21.62 18.40 13.27
CA THR A 40 21.53 16.95 13.09
C THR A 40 22.78 16.42 12.38
N SER A 41 23.39 15.39 12.94
CA SER A 41 24.58 14.78 12.36
C SER A 41 24.25 14.03 11.07
N LEU A 42 25.24 13.89 10.18
CA LEU A 42 25.09 13.08 8.96
C LEU A 42 24.74 11.61 9.28
N GLU A 43 25.25 11.08 10.39
CA GLU A 43 24.99 9.71 10.83
C GLU A 43 23.52 9.53 11.23
N GLU A 44 22.99 10.41 12.08
CA GLU A 44 21.57 10.40 12.48
C GLU A 44 20.66 10.54 11.26
N TYR A 45 20.96 11.49 10.38
CA TYR A 45 20.22 11.67 9.12
C TYR A 45 20.19 10.38 8.29
N THR A 46 21.35 9.72 8.14
CA THR A 46 21.47 8.49 7.35
C THR A 46 20.67 7.35 7.97
N ILE A 47 20.65 7.23 9.30
CA ILE A 47 19.85 6.22 10.01
C ILE A 47 18.36 6.44 9.78
N ILE A 48 17.87 7.68 9.95
CA ILE A 48 16.44 8.00 9.75
C ILE A 48 16.05 7.76 8.29
N LYS A 49 16.86 8.21 7.33
CA LYS A 49 16.61 8.00 5.90
C LYS A 49 16.58 6.51 5.52
N ARG A 50 17.46 5.69 6.10
CA ARG A 50 17.45 4.23 5.88
C ARG A 50 16.15 3.60 6.38
N LYS A 51 15.65 4.02 7.55
CA LYS A 51 14.35 3.55 8.09
C LYS A 51 13.18 3.94 7.19
N LEU A 52 13.18 5.19 6.70
CA LEU A 52 12.18 5.67 5.74
C LEU A 52 12.20 4.81 4.47
N ASN A 53 13.37 4.63 3.84
CA ASN A 53 13.51 3.82 2.64
C ASN A 53 13.01 2.39 2.83
N SER A 54 13.35 1.74 3.95
CA SER A 54 12.84 0.39 4.26
C SER A 54 11.30 0.34 4.32
N SER A 55 10.68 1.41 4.82
CA SER A 55 9.22 1.49 4.98
C SER A 55 8.53 1.79 3.65
N ILE A 56 9.15 2.62 2.81
CA ILE A 56 8.73 2.83 1.42
C ILE A 56 8.77 1.51 0.64
N THR A 57 9.85 0.74 0.77
CA THR A 57 9.95 -0.58 0.13
C THR A 57 8.83 -1.53 0.59
N LYS A 58 8.55 -1.58 1.91
CA LYS A 58 7.43 -2.39 2.43
C LYS A 58 6.08 -1.93 1.91
N PHE A 59 5.89 -0.62 1.78
CA PHE A 59 4.67 -0.06 1.22
C PHE A 59 4.47 -0.47 -0.24
N TYR A 60 5.49 -0.34 -1.10
CA TYR A 60 5.37 -0.81 -2.48
C TYR A 60 5.14 -2.32 -2.57
N GLN A 61 5.84 -3.12 -1.76
CA GLN A 61 5.60 -4.56 -1.69
C GLN A 61 4.16 -4.88 -1.29
N SER A 62 3.56 -4.11 -0.37
CA SER A 62 2.18 -4.33 0.04
C SER A 62 1.16 -4.05 -1.06
N ILE A 63 1.46 -3.12 -1.97
CA ILE A 63 0.64 -2.85 -3.16
C ILE A 63 0.78 -4.00 -4.15
N GLU A 64 2.01 -4.41 -4.47
CA GLU A 64 2.27 -5.54 -5.36
C GLU A 64 1.59 -6.82 -4.85
N ASP A 65 1.73 -7.10 -3.55
CA ASP A 65 1.10 -8.23 -2.88
C ASP A 65 -0.44 -8.19 -2.96
N LEU A 66 -1.03 -7.00 -2.97
CA LEU A 66 -2.46 -6.78 -3.14
C LEU A 66 -2.86 -7.02 -4.59
N GLU A 67 -2.16 -6.42 -5.56
CA GLU A 67 -2.47 -6.59 -6.98
C GLU A 67 -2.25 -8.02 -7.49
N ASN A 68 -1.30 -8.74 -6.89
CA ASN A 68 -1.08 -10.18 -7.11
C ASN A 68 -2.28 -11.06 -6.70
N THR A 69 -3.29 -10.50 -6.00
CA THR A 69 -4.57 -11.20 -5.78
C THR A 69 -5.51 -11.14 -6.99
N GLY A 70 -5.12 -10.41 -8.04
CA GLY A 70 -5.88 -10.19 -9.26
C GLY A 70 -6.66 -8.87 -9.27
N VAL A 71 -6.69 -8.11 -8.18
CA VAL A 71 -7.36 -6.80 -8.12
C VAL A 71 -6.46 -5.70 -8.68
N SER A 72 -7.06 -4.61 -9.17
CA SER A 72 -6.32 -3.39 -9.54
C SER A 72 -6.59 -2.30 -8.51
N LEU A 73 -5.53 -1.76 -7.91
CA LEU A 73 -5.66 -0.64 -6.96
C LEU A 73 -5.87 0.66 -7.72
N LYS A 74 -6.98 1.37 -7.44
CA LYS A 74 -7.28 2.68 -8.05
C LYS A 74 -7.04 3.84 -7.10
N GLY A 75 -7.37 3.66 -5.83
CA GLY A 75 -7.23 4.71 -4.81
C GLY A 75 -7.13 4.11 -3.42
N LEU A 76 -5.95 4.18 -2.81
CA LEU A 76 -5.73 3.59 -1.48
C LEU A 76 -6.42 4.40 -0.36
N ASP A 77 -6.53 5.71 -0.51
CA ASP A 77 -7.16 6.57 0.50
C ASP A 77 -8.68 6.46 0.43
N GLU A 78 -9.20 6.47 -0.80
CA GLU A 78 -10.62 6.39 -1.13
C GLU A 78 -11.19 4.98 -0.94
N GLY A 79 -10.33 3.95 -0.83
CA GLY A 79 -10.80 2.57 -0.69
C GLY A 79 -11.06 1.84 -2.00
N LEU A 80 -10.69 2.43 -3.14
CA LEU A 80 -11.14 2.02 -4.46
C LEU A 80 -10.29 0.88 -5.03
N LEU A 81 -10.97 -0.23 -5.33
CA LEU A 81 -10.40 -1.43 -5.94
C LEU A 81 -11.27 -1.91 -7.10
N ASP A 82 -10.64 -2.34 -8.19
CA ASP A 82 -11.33 -3.04 -9.27
C ASP A 82 -11.07 -4.54 -9.17
N PHE A 83 -12.14 -5.34 -9.23
CA PHE A 83 -12.08 -6.80 -9.30
C PHE A 83 -12.30 -7.27 -10.74
N PRO A 84 -11.50 -8.22 -11.24
CA PRO A 84 -11.78 -8.86 -12.53
C PRO A 84 -13.00 -9.77 -12.39
N ALA A 85 -13.95 -9.64 -13.31
CA ALA A 85 -15.10 -10.50 -13.43
C ALA A 85 -15.32 -10.90 -14.89
N LYS A 86 -15.93 -12.06 -15.14
CA LYS A 86 -16.31 -12.47 -16.50
C LYS A 86 -17.80 -12.29 -16.71
N ARG A 87 -18.18 -11.64 -17.80
CA ARG A 87 -19.56 -11.52 -18.26
C ARG A 87 -19.59 -11.81 -19.76
N PHE A 88 -20.35 -12.84 -20.16
CA PHE A 88 -20.45 -13.27 -21.57
C PHE A 88 -19.08 -13.49 -22.25
N ASP A 89 -18.15 -14.16 -21.56
CA ASP A 89 -16.76 -14.42 -21.99
C ASP A 89 -15.86 -13.17 -22.16
N GLU A 90 -16.34 -11.98 -21.84
CA GLU A 90 -15.54 -10.76 -21.73
C GLU A 90 -15.09 -10.51 -20.29
N GLU A 91 -13.85 -10.05 -20.11
CA GLU A 91 -13.32 -9.61 -18.83
C GLU A 91 -13.76 -8.17 -18.55
N ILE A 92 -14.53 -7.99 -17.48
CA ILE A 92 -15.06 -6.72 -17.00
C ILE A 92 -14.45 -6.40 -15.63
N TRP A 93 -14.25 -5.11 -15.35
CA TRP A 93 -13.73 -4.63 -14.07
C TRP A 93 -14.87 -4.09 -13.22
N LEU A 94 -15.06 -4.65 -12.02
CA LEU A 94 -16.08 -4.21 -11.07
C LEU A 94 -15.43 -3.31 -10.01
N CYS A 95 -15.86 -2.05 -9.97
CA CYS A 95 -15.45 -1.13 -8.93
C CYS A 95 -16.11 -1.50 -7.59
N TRP A 96 -15.30 -1.55 -6.53
CA TRP A 96 -15.74 -1.81 -5.16
C TRP A 96 -15.09 -0.83 -4.19
#